data_AF-A0A9Q3GDN8-F1
#
_entry.id   AF-A0A9Q3GDN8-F1
#
_cell.length_a   1.000
_cell.length_b   1.000
_cell.length_c   1.000
_cell.angle_alpha   90.00
_cell.angle_beta   90.00
_cell.angle_gamma   90.00
#
_symmetry.space_group_name_H-M   'P 1'
#
loop_
_entity.id
_entity.type
_entity.pdbx_description
1 polymer ?
#
loop_
_entity_poly.entity_id
_entity_poly.type
_entity_poly.pdbx_seq_one_letter_code
_entity_poly.pdbx_strand_id
1 'polypeptide(L)'
;MSWESLRRQIRSLENTLESQITTYAKLCTSVSTTYSSNGKLNETIVGQSREVEGQIEEDLKQLSLLVDQIFRLLETTSPAPMTSMVHACNRHKEILCDYERDFKRTQTSLRECEQRASLLSSVRSEISSFKSSQMASEEDRHFNDRTRISSSHRLADDILGQAYETRYQFSNQRRSLLSSHSRIGGVVSSLPGVNSLISMINSRRRRDSLILAVVAGMCTLMLLLVAFR
;
A
#
# COMPACT_ATOMS: atom_id res chain seq x y z
N MET A 1 -34.44 -60.80 -23.25
CA MET A 1 -35.20 -59.63 -22.77
C MET A 1 -36.31 -59.34 -23.77
N SER A 2 -37.54 -59.07 -23.33
CA SER A 2 -38.62 -58.72 -24.24
C SER A 2 -38.46 -57.26 -24.68
N TRP A 3 -38.77 -56.96 -25.94
CA TRP A 3 -38.75 -55.60 -26.50
C TRP A 3 -39.42 -54.55 -25.59
N GLU A 4 -40.57 -54.91 -25.02
CA GLU A 4 -41.34 -54.04 -24.12
C GLU A 4 -40.63 -53.79 -22.79
N SER A 5 -39.91 -54.79 -22.24
CA SER A 5 -39.12 -54.61 -21.01
C SER A 5 -37.97 -53.63 -21.22
N LEU A 6 -37.29 -53.71 -22.36
CA LEU A 6 -36.14 -52.87 -22.69
C LEU A 6 -36.57 -51.42 -22.97
N ARG A 7 -37.70 -51.24 -23.68
CA ARG A 7 -38.31 -49.93 -23.90
C ARG A 7 -38.75 -49.25 -22.60
N ARG A 8 -39.31 -50.00 -21.65
CA ARG A 8 -39.68 -49.47 -20.33
C ARG A 8 -38.46 -49.04 -19.52
N GLN A 9 -37.38 -49.82 -19.57
CA GLN A 9 -36.11 -49.47 -18.93
C GLN A 9 -35.49 -48.21 -19.55
N ILE A 10 -35.44 -48.11 -20.88
CA ILE A 10 -34.97 -46.91 -21.59
C ILE A 10 -35.77 -45.68 -21.15
N ARG A 11 -37.10 -45.73 -21.18
CA ARG A 11 -37.95 -44.60 -20.76
C ARG A 11 -37.77 -44.21 -19.29
N SER A 12 -37.59 -45.21 -18.42
CA SER A 12 -37.32 -44.94 -17.01
C SER A 12 -35.99 -44.21 -16.83
N LEU A 13 -34.94 -44.63 -17.54
CA LEU A 13 -33.63 -43.97 -17.53
C LEU A 13 -33.68 -42.58 -18.16
N GLU A 14 -34.42 -42.40 -19.27
CA GLU A 14 -34.63 -41.09 -19.90
C GLU A 14 -35.27 -40.09 -18.92
N ASN A 15 -36.31 -40.50 -18.19
CA ASN A 15 -36.96 -39.63 -17.19
C ASN A 15 -36.02 -39.29 -16.02
N THR A 16 -35.23 -40.25 -15.56
CA THR A 16 -34.23 -40.02 -14.51
C THR A 16 -33.15 -39.05 -14.98
N LEU A 17 -32.63 -39.24 -16.19
CA LEU A 17 -31.64 -38.38 -16.82
C LEU A 17 -32.17 -36.96 -17.03
N GLU A 18 -33.41 -36.79 -17.49
CA GLU A 18 -34.03 -35.47 -17.65
C GLU A 18 -34.09 -34.71 -16.31
N SER A 19 -34.49 -35.40 -15.24
CA SER A 19 -34.51 -34.83 -13.89
C SER A 19 -33.10 -34.45 -13.43
N GLN A 20 -32.11 -35.33 -13.60
CA GLN A 20 -30.72 -35.09 -13.21
C GLN A 20 -30.05 -33.98 -14.02
N ILE A 21 -30.26 -33.91 -15.33
CA ILE A 21 -29.73 -32.85 -16.19
C ILE A 21 -30.35 -31.51 -15.77
N THR A 22 -31.65 -31.49 -15.43
CA THR A 22 -32.31 -30.28 -14.93
C THR A 22 -31.75 -29.84 -13.58
N THR A 23 -31.49 -30.76 -12.64
CA THR A 23 -30.87 -30.41 -11.36
C THR A 23 -29.43 -29.94 -11.56
N TYR A 24 -28.65 -30.60 -12.42
CA TYR A 24 -27.30 -30.20 -12.78
C TYR A 24 -27.26 -28.79 -13.41
N ALA A 25 -28.16 -28.48 -14.33
CA ALA A 25 -28.25 -27.16 -14.94
C ALA A 25 -28.60 -26.07 -13.91
N LYS A 26 -29.50 -26.37 -12.96
CA LYS A 26 -29.82 -25.47 -11.83
C LYS A 26 -28.62 -25.26 -10.91
N LEU A 27 -27.89 -26.33 -10.59
CA LEU A 27 -26.67 -26.24 -9.79
C LEU A 27 -25.60 -25.41 -10.50
N CYS A 28 -25.36 -25.64 -11.79
CA CYS A 28 -24.43 -24.84 -12.60
C CYS A 28 -24.81 -23.35 -12.63
N THR A 29 -26.11 -23.06 -12.79
CA THR A 29 -26.61 -21.67 -12.75
C THR A 29 -26.37 -21.06 -11.36
N SER A 30 -26.66 -21.80 -10.29
CA SER A 30 -26.43 -21.38 -8.91
C SER A 30 -24.95 -21.09 -8.62
N VAL A 31 -24.04 -21.93 -9.13
CA VAL A 31 -22.59 -21.71 -9.05
C VAL A 31 -22.22 -20.40 -9.74
N SER A 32 -22.72 -20.17 -10.96
CA SER A 32 -22.43 -18.96 -11.72
C SER A 32 -22.97 -17.70 -11.01
N THR A 33 -24.22 -17.73 -10.52
CA THR A 33 -24.81 -16.60 -9.80
C THR A 33 -24.10 -16.29 -8.48
N THR A 34 -23.73 -17.33 -7.72
CA THR A 34 -23.00 -17.17 -6.45
C THR A 34 -21.61 -16.59 -6.68
N TYR A 35 -20.95 -17.02 -7.76
CA TYR A 35 -19.67 -16.48 -8.16
C TYR A 35 -19.79 -14.99 -8.56
N SER A 36 -20.81 -14.61 -9.34
CA SER A 36 -21.03 -13.21 -9.69
C SER A 36 -21.35 -12.32 -8.50
N SER A 37 -22.07 -12.82 -7.48
CA SER A 37 -22.46 -12.02 -6.32
C SER A 37 -21.34 -11.89 -5.27
N ASN A 38 -20.62 -12.98 -4.99
CA ASN A 38 -19.67 -13.05 -3.87
C ASN A 38 -18.21 -13.13 -4.30
N GLY A 39 -17.93 -13.28 -5.60
CA GLY A 39 -16.58 -13.46 -6.14
C GLY A 39 -15.88 -14.74 -5.66
N LYS A 40 -16.64 -15.67 -5.07
CA LYS A 40 -16.15 -16.95 -4.54
C LYS A 40 -17.07 -18.07 -5.00
N LEU A 41 -16.47 -19.21 -5.35
CA LEU A 41 -17.22 -20.44 -5.59
C LEU A 41 -17.69 -21.01 -4.26
N ASN A 42 -18.91 -21.55 -4.25
CA ASN A 42 -19.37 -22.37 -3.15
C ASN A 42 -18.91 -23.81 -3.38
N GLU A 43 -17.86 -24.23 -2.67
CA GLU A 43 -17.27 -25.57 -2.80
C GLU A 43 -18.30 -26.70 -2.56
N THR A 44 -19.30 -26.48 -1.71
CA THR A 44 -20.37 -27.45 -1.48
C THR A 44 -21.24 -27.65 -2.72
N ILE A 45 -21.60 -26.57 -3.40
CA ILE A 45 -22.43 -26.63 -4.62
C ILE A 45 -21.61 -27.21 -5.78
N VAL A 46 -20.33 -26.86 -5.88
CA VAL A 46 -19.41 -27.42 -6.88
C VAL A 46 -19.23 -28.93 -6.66
N GLY A 47 -19.04 -29.36 -5.41
CA GLY A 47 -18.96 -30.78 -5.05
C GLY A 47 -20.22 -31.56 -5.42
N GLN A 48 -21.40 -31.02 -5.08
CA GLN A 48 -22.70 -31.59 -5.48
C GLN A 48 -22.86 -31.64 -7.00
N SER A 49 -22.43 -30.61 -7.72
CA SER A 49 -22.47 -30.58 -9.18
C SER A 49 -21.62 -31.70 -9.77
N ARG A 50 -20.41 -31.95 -9.22
CA ARG A 50 -19.50 -33.00 -9.68
C ARG A 50 -20.02 -34.42 -9.38
N GLU A 51 -20.69 -34.61 -8.26
CA GLU A 51 -21.35 -35.88 -7.93
C GLU A 51 -22.48 -36.18 -8.93
N VAL A 52 -23.34 -35.19 -9.19
CA VAL A 52 -24.41 -35.31 -10.18
C VAL A 52 -23.85 -35.50 -11.60
N GLU A 53 -22.74 -34.84 -11.93
CA GLU A 53 -22.03 -35.01 -13.21
C GLU A 53 -21.59 -36.47 -13.42
N GLY A 54 -20.99 -37.09 -12.39
CA GLY A 54 -20.60 -38.49 -12.44
C GLY A 54 -21.77 -39.44 -12.61
N GLN A 55 -22.89 -39.18 -11.91
CA GLN A 55 -24.11 -39.97 -12.04
C GLN A 55 -24.71 -39.87 -13.45
N ILE A 56 -24.76 -38.66 -14.03
CA ILE A 56 -25.26 -38.46 -15.40
C ILE A 56 -24.36 -39.19 -16.42
N GLU A 57 -23.04 -39.18 -16.25
CA GLU A 57 -22.13 -39.91 -17.13
C GLU A 57 -22.34 -41.43 -17.06
N GLU A 58 -22.62 -41.98 -15.88
CA GLU A 58 -22.94 -43.39 -15.72
C GLU A 58 -24.29 -43.73 -16.38
N ASP A 59 -25.33 -42.95 -16.08
CA ASP A 59 -26.68 -43.17 -16.61
C ASP A 59 -26.73 -43.00 -18.15
N LEU A 60 -25.94 -42.07 -18.72
CA LEU A 60 -25.78 -41.93 -20.18
C LEU A 60 -25.10 -43.16 -20.81
N LYS A 61 -24.07 -43.72 -20.16
CA LYS A 61 -23.42 -44.97 -20.64
C LYS A 61 -24.39 -46.14 -20.59
N GLN A 62 -25.19 -46.25 -19.53
CA GLN A 62 -26.22 -47.29 -19.40
C GLN A 62 -27.31 -47.13 -20.47
N LEU A 63 -27.77 -45.89 -20.72
CA LEU A 63 -28.74 -45.60 -21.76
C LEU A 63 -28.19 -45.95 -23.15
N SER A 64 -26.95 -45.58 -23.47
CA SER A 64 -26.29 -45.95 -24.74
C SER A 64 -26.25 -47.47 -24.94
N LEU A 65 -25.90 -48.23 -23.89
CA LEU A 65 -25.85 -49.69 -23.95
C LEU A 65 -27.23 -50.32 -24.17
N LEU A 66 -28.28 -49.78 -23.52
CA LEU A 66 -29.66 -50.24 -23.75
C LEU A 66 -30.17 -49.86 -25.13
N VAL A 67 -29.82 -48.68 -25.64
CA VAL A 67 -30.16 -48.26 -27.01
C VAL A 67 -29.48 -49.20 -28.02
N ASP A 68 -28.19 -49.52 -27.85
CA ASP A 68 -27.51 -50.49 -28.71
C ASP A 68 -28.14 -51.89 -28.65
N GLN A 69 -28.58 -52.33 -27.46
CA GLN A 69 -29.28 -53.60 -27.29
C GLN A 69 -30.64 -53.61 -28.00
N ILE A 70 -31.42 -52.52 -27.92
CA ILE A 70 -32.72 -52.45 -28.62
C ILE A 70 -32.55 -52.44 -30.13
N PHE A 71 -31.48 -51.80 -30.64
CA PHE A 71 -31.13 -51.83 -32.05
C PHE A 71 -30.70 -53.22 -32.52
N ARG A 72 -29.86 -53.94 -31.75
CA ARG A 72 -29.47 -55.32 -32.07
C ARG A 72 -30.66 -56.29 -32.05
N LEU A 73 -31.61 -56.11 -31.13
CA LEU A 73 -32.85 -56.89 -31.11
C LEU A 73 -33.73 -56.61 -32.33
N LEU A 74 -33.79 -55.35 -32.78
CA LEU A 74 -34.51 -54.96 -33.99
C LEU A 74 -33.92 -55.63 -35.25
N GLU A 75 -32.58 -55.71 -35.34
CA GLU A 75 -31.86 -56.31 -36.47
C GLU A 75 -31.97 -57.85 -36.50
N THR A 76 -32.15 -58.48 -35.34
CA THR A 76 -32.27 -59.94 -35.20
C THR A 76 -33.72 -60.44 -35.17
N THR A 77 -34.71 -59.54 -35.17
CA THR A 77 -36.14 -59.88 -35.16
C THR A 77 -36.61 -60.34 -36.55
N SER A 78 -37.13 -61.57 -36.62
CA SER A 78 -37.81 -62.14 -37.79
C SER A 78 -39.19 -62.65 -37.34
N PRO A 79 -40.32 -62.23 -37.96
CA PRO A 79 -40.47 -61.51 -39.22
C PRO A 79 -40.05 -60.03 -39.16
N ALA A 80 -39.97 -59.39 -40.34
CA ALA A 80 -39.45 -58.04 -40.51
C ALA A 80 -40.04 -57.04 -39.48
N PRO A 81 -39.20 -56.23 -38.83
CA PRO A 81 -39.64 -55.31 -37.80
C PRO A 81 -40.64 -54.29 -38.34
N MET A 82 -41.66 -53.98 -37.55
CA MET A 82 -42.69 -53.01 -37.91
C MET A 82 -42.07 -51.61 -38.00
N THR A 83 -42.47 -50.82 -39.00
CA THR A 83 -41.95 -49.45 -39.25
C THR A 83 -41.99 -48.57 -37.99
N SER A 84 -43.02 -48.72 -37.14
CA SER A 84 -43.15 -48.03 -35.85
C SER A 84 -42.03 -48.36 -34.84
N MET A 85 -41.53 -49.59 -34.84
CA MET A 85 -40.42 -50.04 -33.97
C MET A 85 -39.10 -49.41 -34.39
N VAL A 86 -38.87 -49.33 -35.71
CA VAL A 86 -37.69 -48.67 -36.29
C VAL A 86 -37.68 -47.18 -35.95
N HIS A 87 -38.81 -46.49 -36.11
CA HIS A 87 -38.94 -45.08 -35.73
C HIS A 87 -38.74 -44.86 -34.22
N ALA A 88 -39.25 -45.74 -33.36
CA ALA A 88 -39.06 -45.65 -31.92
C ALA A 88 -37.57 -45.78 -31.53
N CYS A 89 -36.83 -46.73 -32.12
CA CYS A 89 -35.39 -46.86 -31.88
C CYS A 89 -34.60 -45.62 -32.35
N ASN A 90 -34.91 -45.12 -33.55
CA ASN A 90 -34.27 -43.91 -34.06
C ASN A 90 -34.52 -42.70 -33.15
N ARG A 91 -35.73 -42.60 -32.57
CA ARG A 91 -36.06 -41.55 -31.60
C ARG A 91 -35.24 -41.69 -30.31
N HIS A 92 -35.06 -42.89 -29.78
CA HIS A 92 -34.22 -43.10 -28.60
C HIS A 92 -32.76 -42.72 -28.85
N LYS A 93 -32.24 -42.96 -30.06
CA LYS A 93 -30.90 -42.52 -30.47
C LYS A 93 -30.78 -40.99 -30.57
N GLU A 94 -31.78 -40.34 -31.15
CA GLU A 94 -31.85 -38.87 -31.23
C GLU A 94 -31.85 -38.25 -29.82
N ILE A 95 -32.71 -38.75 -28.93
CA ILE A 95 -32.81 -38.30 -27.53
C ILE A 95 -31.48 -38.48 -26.79
N LEU A 96 -30.81 -39.62 -26.96
CA LEU A 96 -29.49 -39.86 -26.38
C LEU A 96 -28.46 -38.81 -26.86
N CYS A 97 -28.40 -38.55 -28.17
CA CYS A 97 -27.49 -37.55 -28.72
C CYS A 97 -27.80 -36.13 -28.21
N ASP A 98 -29.08 -35.79 -28.01
CA ASP A 98 -29.48 -34.51 -27.45
C ASP A 98 -29.06 -34.39 -25.97
N TYR A 99 -29.26 -35.43 -25.16
CA TYR A 99 -28.80 -35.44 -23.76
C TYR A 99 -27.27 -35.34 -23.65
N GLU A 100 -26.51 -36.05 -24.49
CA GLU A 100 -25.05 -35.93 -24.50
C GLU A 100 -24.59 -34.51 -24.87
N ARG A 101 -25.28 -33.86 -25.82
CA ARG A 101 -24.98 -32.50 -26.23
C ARG A 101 -25.28 -31.50 -25.12
N ASP A 102 -26.45 -31.60 -24.50
CA ASP A 102 -26.87 -30.71 -23.43
C ASP A 102 -26.01 -30.87 -22.17
N PHE A 103 -25.65 -32.11 -21.85
CA PHE A 103 -24.70 -32.42 -20.78
C PHE A 103 -23.33 -31.79 -21.03
N LYS A 104 -22.73 -32.03 -22.21
CA LYS A 104 -21.44 -31.43 -22.59
C LYS A 104 -21.46 -29.91 -22.54
N ARG A 105 -22.52 -29.28 -23.06
CA ARG A 105 -22.69 -27.82 -23.02
C ARG A 105 -22.67 -27.31 -21.57
N THR A 106 -23.41 -27.97 -20.68
CA THR A 106 -23.51 -27.56 -19.27
C THR A 106 -22.19 -27.80 -18.54
N GLN A 107 -21.50 -28.92 -18.82
CA GLN A 107 -20.18 -29.23 -18.30
C GLN A 107 -19.13 -28.19 -18.71
N THR A 108 -19.11 -27.78 -19.99
CA THR A 108 -18.20 -26.72 -20.46
C THR A 108 -18.48 -25.40 -19.73
N SER A 109 -19.75 -25.02 -19.57
CA SER A 109 -20.13 -23.80 -18.84
C SER A 109 -19.64 -23.81 -17.38
N LEU A 110 -19.76 -24.96 -16.70
CA LEU A 110 -19.28 -25.10 -15.32
C LEU A 110 -17.75 -24.97 -15.25
N ARG A 111 -17.03 -25.66 -16.13
CA ARG A 111 -15.55 -25.58 -16.20
C ARG A 111 -15.05 -24.17 -16.49
N GLU A 112 -15.70 -23.45 -17.39
CA GLU A 112 -15.37 -22.04 -17.64
C GLU A 112 -15.56 -21.18 -16.40
N CYS A 113 -16.62 -21.41 -15.64
CA CYS A 113 -16.87 -20.71 -14.37
C CYS A 113 -15.78 -21.03 -13.34
N GLU A 114 -15.38 -22.30 -13.21
CA GLU A 114 -14.30 -22.72 -12.32
C GLU A 114 -12.95 -22.10 -12.70
N GLN A 115 -12.61 -22.10 -13.99
CA GLN A 115 -11.39 -21.48 -14.50
C GLN A 115 -11.36 -19.99 -14.21
N ARG A 116 -12.45 -19.26 -14.50
CA ARG A 116 -12.57 -17.84 -14.17
C ARG A 116 -12.38 -17.59 -12.68
N ALA A 117 -13.00 -18.41 -11.84
CA ALA A 117 -12.86 -18.28 -10.39
C ALA A 117 -11.42 -18.55 -9.91
N SER A 118 -10.76 -19.57 -10.44
CA SER A 118 -9.37 -19.87 -10.11
C SER A 118 -8.43 -18.71 -10.48
N LEU A 119 -8.57 -18.16 -11.68
CA LEU A 119 -7.76 -17.03 -12.16
C LEU A 119 -7.98 -15.78 -11.30
N LEU A 120 -9.24 -15.42 -11.02
CA LEU A 120 -9.53 -14.23 -10.20
C LEU A 120 -9.18 -14.43 -8.72
N SER A 121 -9.18 -15.66 -8.21
CA SER A 121 -8.76 -15.96 -6.83
C SER A 121 -7.28 -15.62 -6.62
N SER A 122 -6.40 -16.00 -7.57
CA SER A 122 -4.97 -15.63 -7.51
C SER A 122 -4.79 -14.12 -7.51
N VAL A 123 -5.42 -13.43 -8.46
CA VAL A 123 -5.33 -11.96 -8.58
C VAL A 123 -5.86 -11.27 -7.33
N ARG A 124 -6.97 -11.74 -6.76
CA ARG A 124 -7.53 -11.18 -5.52
C ARG A 124 -6.59 -11.38 -4.33
N SER A 125 -5.95 -12.54 -4.25
CA SER A 125 -4.93 -12.82 -3.23
C SER A 125 -3.74 -11.86 -3.35
N GLU A 126 -3.20 -11.69 -4.56
CA GLU A 126 -2.09 -10.78 -4.85
C GLU A 126 -2.44 -9.31 -4.58
N ILE A 127 -3.64 -8.87 -4.95
CA ILE A 127 -4.11 -7.50 -4.63
C ILE A 127 -4.23 -7.32 -3.12
N SER A 128 -4.75 -8.32 -2.41
CA SER A 128 -4.91 -8.24 -0.96
C SER A 128 -3.57 -8.21 -0.23
N SER A 129 -2.60 -9.01 -0.67
CA SER A 129 -1.24 -9.02 -0.10
C SER A 129 -0.52 -7.70 -0.41
N PHE A 130 -0.59 -7.21 -1.64
CA PHE A 130 -0.04 -5.91 -2.02
C PHE A 130 -0.63 -4.78 -1.18
N LYS A 131 -1.97 -4.72 -1.06
CA LYS A 131 -2.64 -3.71 -0.24
C LYS A 131 -2.25 -3.80 1.23
N SER A 132 -2.12 -5.01 1.78
CA SER A 132 -1.67 -5.20 3.17
C SER A 132 -0.23 -4.73 3.38
N SER A 133 0.68 -5.01 2.44
CA SER A 133 2.06 -4.54 2.50
C SER A 133 2.18 -3.02 2.36
N GLN A 134 1.36 -2.42 1.51
CA GLN A 134 1.29 -0.96 1.37
C GLN A 134 0.81 -0.32 2.67
N MET A 135 -0.27 -0.83 3.26
CA MET A 135 -0.82 -0.30 4.52
C MET A 135 0.18 -0.44 5.68
N ALA A 136 0.85 -1.59 5.79
CA ALA A 136 1.92 -1.77 6.78
C ALA A 136 3.07 -0.76 6.55
N SER A 137 3.49 -0.55 5.31
CA SER A 137 4.52 0.44 4.98
C SER A 137 4.09 1.87 5.28
N GLU A 138 2.82 2.23 5.06
CA GLU A 138 2.28 3.54 5.41
C GLU A 138 2.24 3.75 6.92
N GLU A 139 1.77 2.76 7.67
CA GLU A 139 1.76 2.78 9.15
C GLU A 139 3.18 2.95 9.71
N ASP A 140 4.16 2.19 9.21
CA ASP A 140 5.56 2.31 9.58
C ASP A 140 6.12 3.70 9.26
N ARG A 141 5.78 4.26 8.09
CA ARG A 141 6.17 5.62 7.71
C ARG A 141 5.60 6.65 8.69
N HIS A 142 4.33 6.53 9.07
CA HIS A 142 3.69 7.41 10.04
C HIS A 142 4.29 7.29 11.44
N PHE A 143 4.67 6.08 11.85
CA PHE A 143 5.34 5.86 13.14
C PHE A 143 6.75 6.47 13.17
N ASN A 144 7.50 6.32 12.08
CA ASN A 144 8.81 6.95 11.94
C ASN A 144 8.70 8.49 11.96
N ASP A 145 7.74 9.07 11.24
CA ASP A 145 7.50 10.52 11.26
C ASP A 145 7.17 11.05 12.66
N ARG A 146 6.34 10.33 13.44
CA ARG A 146 6.08 10.70 14.85
C ARG A 146 7.35 10.70 15.70
N THR A 147 8.22 9.71 15.49
CA THR A 147 9.51 9.63 16.19
C THR A 147 10.40 10.82 15.83
N ARG A 148 10.45 11.18 14.55
CA ARG A 148 11.19 12.37 14.07
C ARG A 148 10.64 13.65 14.66
N ILE A 149 9.33 13.85 14.66
CA ILE A 149 8.69 15.03 15.26
C ILE A 149 9.02 15.13 16.75
N SER A 150 8.93 14.03 17.50
CA SER A 150 9.29 13.99 18.93
C SER A 150 10.76 14.38 19.16
N SER A 151 11.68 13.86 18.32
CA SER A 151 13.09 14.23 18.40
C SER A 151 13.34 15.71 18.07
N SER A 152 12.62 16.27 17.08
CA SER A 152 12.69 17.69 16.73
C SER A 152 12.14 18.57 17.85
N HIS A 153 11.10 18.13 18.55
CA HIS A 153 10.55 18.87 19.68
C HIS A 153 11.54 18.93 20.84
N ARG A 154 12.18 17.80 21.18
CA ARG A 154 13.25 17.76 22.19
C ARG A 154 14.43 18.66 21.83
N LEU A 155 14.86 18.64 20.57
CA LEU A 155 15.91 19.53 20.07
C LEU A 155 15.50 21.01 20.19
N ALA A 156 14.25 21.34 19.90
CA ALA A 156 13.75 22.69 20.08
C ALA A 156 13.77 23.13 21.55
N ASP A 157 13.37 22.25 22.47
CA ASP A 157 13.42 22.50 23.92
C ASP A 157 14.86 22.69 24.42
N ASP A 158 15.82 21.87 23.94
CA ASP A 158 17.24 22.01 24.27
C ASP A 158 17.80 23.35 23.78
N ILE A 159 17.47 23.76 22.55
CA ILE A 159 17.89 25.05 21.98
C ILE A 159 17.26 26.21 22.78
N LEU A 160 15.98 26.10 23.15
CA LEU A 160 15.31 27.06 24.03
C LEU A 160 16.01 27.17 25.39
N GLY A 161 16.35 26.04 26.00
CA GLY A 161 17.11 25.97 27.25
C GLY A 161 18.46 26.67 27.14
N GLN A 162 19.24 26.34 26.11
CA GLN A 162 20.53 26.99 25.84
C GLN A 162 20.39 28.50 25.59
N ALA A 163 19.34 28.92 24.88
CA ALA A 163 19.06 30.34 24.65
C ALA A 163 18.72 31.08 25.95
N TYR A 164 17.93 30.49 26.85
CA TYR A 164 17.64 31.06 28.17
C TYR A 164 18.91 31.15 29.03
N GLU A 165 19.74 30.10 29.04
CA GLU A 165 21.01 30.10 29.76
C GLU A 165 21.94 31.20 29.23
N THR A 166 22.08 31.31 27.91
CA THR A 166 22.88 32.34 27.26
C THR A 166 22.38 33.75 27.60
N ARG A 167 21.06 33.97 27.61
CA ARG A 167 20.45 35.25 28.02
C ARG A 167 20.77 35.57 29.48
N TYR A 168 20.68 34.58 30.37
CA TYR A 168 21.02 34.75 31.79
C TYR A 168 22.51 35.07 31.96
N GLN A 169 23.39 34.37 31.25
CA GLN A 169 24.83 34.65 31.22
C GLN A 169 25.12 36.07 30.74
N PHE A 170 24.49 36.55 29.66
CA PHE A 170 24.66 37.94 29.21
C PHE A 170 24.17 38.98 30.23
N SER A 171 23.06 38.70 30.92
CA SER A 171 22.57 39.58 32.00
C SER A 171 23.57 39.66 33.15
N ASN A 172 24.15 38.53 33.57
CA ASN A 172 25.18 38.49 34.60
C ASN A 172 26.47 39.17 34.15
N GLN A 173 26.90 38.96 32.90
CA GLN A 173 28.03 39.66 32.30
C GLN A 173 27.80 41.18 32.29
N ARG A 174 26.59 41.66 31.95
CA ARG A 174 26.25 43.09 32.01
C ARG A 174 26.38 43.66 33.41
N ARG A 175 25.88 42.95 34.44
CA ARG A 175 26.03 43.36 35.84
C ARG A 175 27.50 43.40 36.26
N SER A 176 28.28 42.40 35.84
CA SER A 176 29.74 42.36 36.08
C SER A 176 30.45 43.54 35.42
N LEU A 177 30.14 43.85 34.15
CA LEU A 177 30.70 45.00 33.42
C LEU A 177 30.31 46.34 34.07
N LEU A 178 29.06 46.50 34.50
CA LEU A 178 28.62 47.71 35.21
C LEU A 178 29.34 47.88 36.54
N SER A 179 29.53 46.80 37.31
CA SER A 179 30.28 46.87 38.58
C SER A 179 31.78 47.12 38.35
N SER A 180 32.34 46.59 37.26
CA SER A 180 33.71 46.88 36.84
C SER A 180 33.83 48.35 36.44
N HIS A 181 32.87 48.87 35.67
CA HIS A 181 32.81 50.27 35.28
C HIS A 181 32.65 51.20 36.49
N SER A 182 31.79 50.86 37.46
CA SER A 182 31.62 51.66 38.68
C SER A 182 32.85 51.62 39.59
N ARG A 183 33.55 50.48 39.67
CA ARG A 183 34.84 50.38 40.39
C ARG A 183 35.92 51.22 39.70
N ILE A 184 36.00 51.20 38.37
CA ILE A 184 36.93 52.06 37.62
C ILE A 184 36.59 53.54 37.88
N GLY A 185 35.31 53.93 37.80
CA GLY A 185 34.88 55.29 38.14
C GLY A 185 35.19 55.65 39.59
N GLY A 186 35.00 54.72 40.52
CA GLY A 186 35.37 54.83 41.92
C GLY A 186 36.85 55.07 42.13
N VAL A 187 37.73 54.28 41.49
CA VAL A 187 39.20 54.45 41.53
C VAL A 187 39.63 55.80 40.95
N VAL A 188 39.00 56.24 39.86
CA VAL A 188 39.25 57.57 39.29
C VAL A 188 38.86 58.68 40.27
N SER A 189 37.75 58.51 41.01
CA SER A 189 37.29 59.49 42.01
C SER A 189 38.06 59.44 43.35
N SER A 190 38.56 58.28 43.75
CA SER A 190 39.30 58.07 45.00
C SER A 190 40.80 58.35 44.88
N LEU A 191 41.25 58.82 43.72
CA LEU A 191 42.56 59.42 43.51
C LEU A 191 42.42 60.96 43.48
N PRO A 192 42.02 61.63 44.59
CA PRO A 192 41.97 63.07 44.65
C PRO A 192 43.39 63.61 44.45
N GLY A 193 43.58 64.34 43.35
CA GLY A 193 44.87 64.90 43.01
C GLY A 193 45.50 64.35 41.73
N VAL A 194 45.05 63.23 41.14
CA VAL A 194 45.60 62.82 39.81
C VAL A 194 45.25 63.84 38.74
N ASN A 195 44.01 64.37 38.72
CA ASN A 195 43.63 65.42 37.77
C ASN A 195 44.42 66.73 38.01
N SER A 196 44.72 67.05 39.28
CA SER A 196 45.54 68.22 39.64
C SER A 196 47.02 68.00 39.30
N LEU A 197 47.56 66.81 39.53
CA LEU A 197 48.93 66.41 39.18
C LEU A 197 49.11 66.36 37.66
N ILE A 198 48.17 65.78 36.90
CA ILE A 198 48.17 65.79 35.43
C ILE A 198 48.09 67.24 34.91
N SER A 199 47.25 68.08 35.50
CA SER A 199 47.08 69.48 35.11
C SER A 199 48.34 70.30 35.42
N MET A 200 48.95 70.12 36.59
CA MET A 200 50.21 70.77 36.98
C MET A 200 51.38 70.31 36.10
N ILE A 201 51.47 69.02 35.77
CA ILE A 201 52.49 68.46 34.86
C ILE A 201 52.33 69.06 33.46
N ASN A 202 51.10 69.06 32.92
CA ASN A 202 50.85 69.58 31.58
C ASN A 202 51.09 71.10 31.50
N SER A 203 50.66 71.86 32.52
CA SER A 203 50.91 73.31 32.61
C SER A 203 52.41 73.65 32.66
N ARG A 204 53.21 72.88 33.40
CA ARG A 204 54.66 73.08 33.46
C ARG A 204 55.34 72.74 32.13
N ARG A 205 54.97 71.59 31.53
CA ARG A 205 55.51 71.16 30.23
C ARG A 205 55.16 72.13 29.09
N ARG A 206 53.96 72.74 29.11
CA ARG A 206 53.55 73.76 28.13
C ARG A 206 54.37 75.03 28.25
N ARG A 207 54.66 75.48 29.48
CA ARG A 207 55.50 76.65 29.73
C ARG A 207 56.94 76.41 29.28
N ASP A 208 57.53 75.27 29.64
CA ASP A 208 58.91 74.94 29.26
C ASP A 208 59.06 74.81 27.73
N SER A 209 58.09 74.18 27.05
CA SER A 209 58.09 74.08 25.59
C SER A 209 57.94 75.43 24.89
N LEU A 210 57.17 76.36 25.47
CA LEU A 210 56.98 77.69 24.90
C LEU A 210 58.25 78.54 25.06
N ILE A 211 58.89 78.49 26.22
CA ILE A 211 60.18 79.16 26.47
C ILE A 211 61.26 78.62 25.51
N LEU A 212 61.36 77.29 25.39
CA LEU A 212 62.32 76.65 24.49
C LEU A 212 62.09 77.05 23.02
N ALA A 213 60.84 77.03 22.56
CA ALA A 213 60.49 77.40 21.18
C ALA A 213 60.80 78.88 20.88
N VAL A 214 60.53 79.78 21.82
CA VAL A 214 60.84 81.21 21.67
C VAL A 214 62.35 81.45 21.63
N VAL A 215 63.13 80.81 22.53
CA VAL A 215 64.59 80.96 22.56
C VAL A 215 65.22 80.37 21.29
N ALA A 216 64.82 79.17 20.89
CA ALA A 216 65.32 78.55 19.66
C ALA A 216 64.94 79.36 18.42
N GLY A 217 63.68 79.83 18.32
CA GLY A 217 63.20 80.64 17.21
C GLY A 217 63.86 82.01 17.12
N MET A 218 64.10 82.68 18.25
CA MET A 218 64.83 83.96 18.28
C MET A 218 66.28 83.75 17.84
N CYS A 219 66.94 82.69 18.32
CA CYS A 219 68.33 82.39 17.99
C CYS A 219 68.48 82.03 16.50
N THR A 220 67.56 81.24 15.93
CA THR A 220 67.57 80.92 14.49
C THR A 220 67.26 82.14 13.63
N LEU A 221 66.30 83.00 14.00
CA LEU A 221 66.03 84.26 13.31
C LEU A 221 67.23 85.20 13.34
N MET A 222 67.90 85.33 14.49
CA MET A 222 69.08 86.17 14.61
C MET A 222 70.23 85.65 13.72
N LEU A 223 70.49 84.34 13.73
CA LEU A 223 71.50 83.73 12.85
C LEU A 223 71.16 83.90 11.37
N LEU A 224 69.89 83.76 10.99
CA LEU A 224 69.45 83.93 9.60
C LEU A 224 69.58 85.40 9.16
N LEU A 225 69.21 86.34 10.03
CA LEU A 225 69.40 87.78 9.78
C LEU A 225 70.88 88.15 9.66
N VAL A 226 71.77 87.54 10.44
CA VAL A 226 73.23 87.74 10.32
C VAL A 226 73.80 87.06 9.07
N ALA A 227 73.27 85.91 8.66
CA ALA A 227 73.76 85.19 7.48
C ALA A 227 73.29 85.80 6.14
N PHE A 228 72.09 86.42 6.10
CA PHE A 228 71.55 87.08 4.92
C PHE A 228 71.93 88.57 4.79
N ARG A 229 72.62 89.13 5.79
CA ARG A 229 73.11 90.50 5.81
C ARG A 229 74.61 90.54 5.53
#